data_AF-A0A7J5YLS3-F1
#
_entry.id   AF-A0A7J5YLS3-F1
#
_cell.length_a   1.000
_cell.length_b   1.000
_cell.length_c   1.000
_cell.angle_alpha   90.00
_cell.angle_beta   90.00
_cell.angle_gamma   90.00
#
_symmetry.space_group_name_H-M   'P 1'
#
loop_
_entity.id
_entity.type
_entity.pdbx_description
1 polymer ?
#
loop_
_entity_poly.entity_id
_entity_poly.type
_entity_poly.pdbx_seq_one_letter_code
_entity_poly.pdbx_strand_id
1 'polypeptide(L)'
;MSSFNEKFSSYTMSQLNEVLEDDEKLSDMVQDMEEMHGVQQSKETTLVSNRTLAEQNLDLQPRLEQRKETLTQRYARLQENFDCSTTRKESALKADTDHTSGNTSLDILLALLQAEGAKIEEETENMADCFLDGDMPLDSSSTRTRATGSWPTCGG
;
A
#
# COMPACT_ATOMS: atom_id res chain seq x y z
N MET A 1 -25.70 27.37 54.30
CA MET A 1 -25.24 28.53 55.11
C MET A 1 -26.15 28.86 56.30
N SER A 2 -27.48 28.70 56.23
CA SER A 2 -28.37 29.03 57.36
C SER A 2 -28.13 28.17 58.61
N SER A 3 -27.84 26.87 58.48
CA SER A 3 -27.66 25.98 59.65
C SER A 3 -26.35 26.21 60.40
N PHE A 4 -25.29 26.64 59.72
CA PHE A 4 -24.01 26.98 60.35
C PHE A 4 -24.17 28.18 61.27
N ASN A 5 -24.84 29.22 60.77
CA ASN A 5 -25.11 30.44 61.53
C ASN A 5 -26.03 30.17 62.74
N GLU A 6 -27.02 29.29 62.59
CA GLU A 6 -27.86 28.81 63.70
C GLU A 6 -27.01 28.09 64.78
N LYS A 7 -26.03 27.29 64.37
CA LYS A 7 -25.10 26.59 65.28
C LYS A 7 -24.29 27.58 66.13
N PHE A 8 -23.68 28.61 65.52
CA PHE A 8 -22.93 29.64 66.27
C PHE A 8 -23.80 30.52 67.15
N SER A 9 -25.04 30.79 66.74
CA SER A 9 -25.97 31.59 67.54
C SER A 9 -26.39 30.92 68.86
N SER A 10 -26.18 29.61 68.99
CA SER A 10 -26.42 28.84 70.22
C SER A 10 -25.23 28.76 71.17
N TYR A 11 -24.04 29.24 70.76
CA TYR A 11 -22.82 29.15 71.56
C TYR A 11 -22.62 30.34 72.50
N THR A 12 -22.02 30.05 73.64
CA THR A 12 -21.57 31.07 74.60
C THR A 12 -20.27 31.72 74.15
N MET A 13 -19.98 32.93 74.64
CA MET A 13 -18.77 33.68 74.24
C MET A 13 -17.46 32.92 74.49
N SER A 14 -17.41 32.09 75.54
CA SER A 14 -16.24 31.23 75.83
C SER A 14 -16.07 30.11 74.80
N GLN A 15 -17.17 29.51 74.33
CA GLN A 15 -17.13 28.44 73.31
C GLN A 15 -16.80 29.00 71.92
N LEU A 16 -17.30 30.19 71.60
CA LEU A 16 -16.93 30.92 70.40
C LEU A 16 -15.43 31.25 70.38
N ASN A 17 -14.88 31.70 71.51
CA ASN A 17 -13.45 32.01 71.61
C ASN A 17 -12.58 30.75 71.52
N GLU A 18 -13.03 29.63 72.11
CA GLU A 18 -12.35 28.34 72.00
C GLU A 18 -12.31 27.82 70.56
N VAL A 19 -13.40 27.93 69.81
CA VAL A 19 -13.46 27.55 68.38
C VAL A 19 -12.63 28.50 67.51
N LEU A 20 -12.48 29.77 67.91
CA LEU A 20 -11.63 30.76 67.23
C LEU A 20 -10.13 30.53 67.47
N GLU A 21 -9.76 29.95 68.61
CA GLU A 21 -8.38 29.66 68.99
C GLU A 21 -7.91 28.27 68.53
N ASP A 22 -8.82 27.41 68.07
CA ASP A 22 -8.56 26.04 67.64
C ASP A 22 -9.02 25.79 66.19
N ASP A 23 -8.08 25.89 65.25
CA ASP A 23 -8.31 25.67 63.83
C ASP A 23 -8.74 24.22 63.50
N GLU A 24 -8.33 23.22 64.29
CA GLU A 24 -8.78 21.82 64.07
C GLU A 24 -10.27 21.69 64.36
N LYS A 25 -10.75 22.28 65.46
CA LYS A 25 -12.19 22.33 65.76
C LYS A 25 -12.99 23.05 64.68
N LEU A 26 -12.45 24.15 64.14
CA LEU A 26 -13.11 24.87 63.06
C LEU A 26 -13.19 23.99 61.80
N SER A 27 -12.11 23.28 61.45
CA SER A 27 -12.06 22.35 60.33
C SER A 27 -13.03 21.19 60.48
N ASP A 28 -13.08 20.54 61.65
CA ASP A 28 -14.01 19.45 61.94
C ASP A 28 -15.46 19.93 61.80
N MET A 29 -15.76 21.14 62.29
CA MET A 29 -17.10 21.71 62.19
C MET A 29 -17.52 22.01 60.75
N VAL A 30 -16.57 22.36 59.88
CA VAL A 30 -16.78 22.51 58.44
C VAL A 30 -16.93 21.15 57.75
N GLN A 31 -16.18 20.15 58.19
CA GLN A 31 -16.25 18.78 57.65
C GLN A 31 -17.58 18.09 57.96
N ASP A 32 -18.15 18.39 59.12
CA ASP A 32 -19.48 17.94 59.56
C ASP A 32 -20.65 18.68 58.87
N MET A 33 -20.37 19.69 58.03
CA MET A 33 -21.43 20.40 57.32
C MET A 33 -22.06 19.52 56.26
N GLU A 34 -23.38 19.58 56.14
CA GLU A 34 -24.14 18.83 55.14
C GLU A 34 -23.70 19.18 53.72
N GLU A 35 -23.38 20.46 53.45
CA GLU A 35 -22.83 20.89 52.17
C GLU A 35 -21.47 20.23 51.87
N MET A 36 -20.59 20.07 52.87
CA MET A 36 -19.29 19.43 52.72
C MET A 36 -19.43 17.92 52.51
N HIS A 37 -20.33 17.28 53.25
CA HIS A 37 -20.67 15.86 53.05
C HIS A 37 -21.24 15.60 51.65
N GLY A 38 -22.14 16.45 51.16
CA GLY A 38 -22.70 16.33 49.81
C GLY A 38 -21.64 16.46 48.71
N VAL A 39 -20.70 17.41 48.86
CA VAL A 39 -19.57 17.55 47.93
C VAL A 39 -18.65 16.32 47.99
N GLN A 40 -18.35 15.81 49.18
CA GLN A 40 -17.50 14.64 49.35
C GLN A 40 -18.14 13.37 48.75
N GLN A 41 -19.45 13.19 48.94
CA GLN A 41 -20.20 12.08 48.35
C GLN A 41 -20.24 12.18 46.82
N SER A 42 -20.43 13.38 46.27
CA SER A 42 -20.40 13.63 44.82
C SER A 42 -19.01 13.32 44.24
N LYS A 43 -17.96 13.74 44.94
CA LYS A 43 -16.56 13.42 44.59
C LYS A 43 -16.33 11.91 44.59
N GLU A 44 -16.75 11.20 45.62
CA GLU A 44 -16.57 9.74 45.71
C GLU A 44 -17.33 9.02 44.59
N THR A 45 -18.58 9.40 44.36
CA THR A 45 -19.41 8.84 43.26
C THR A 45 -18.71 9.03 41.91
N THR A 46 -18.18 10.23 41.67
CA THR A 46 -17.46 10.56 40.43
C THR A 46 -16.15 9.76 40.32
N LEU A 47 -15.40 9.61 41.42
CA LEU A 47 -14.16 8.83 41.43
C LEU A 47 -14.43 7.36 41.14
N VAL A 48 -15.46 6.77 41.76
CA VAL A 48 -15.87 5.39 41.51
C VAL A 48 -16.31 5.21 40.05
N SER A 49 -17.10 6.15 39.52
CA SER A 49 -17.53 6.13 38.12
C SER A 49 -16.34 6.22 37.16
N ASN A 50 -15.44 7.18 37.39
CA ASN A 50 -14.25 7.37 36.55
C ASN A 50 -13.34 6.14 36.57
N ARG A 51 -13.12 5.56 37.75
CA ARG A 51 -12.36 4.31 37.91
C ARG A 51 -13.00 3.17 37.12
N THR A 52 -14.30 2.98 37.26
CA THR A 52 -15.04 1.94 36.53
C THR A 52 -14.92 2.13 35.02
N LEU A 53 -15.03 3.36 34.52
CA LEU A 53 -14.86 3.67 33.10
C LEU A 53 -13.42 3.44 32.63
N ALA A 54 -12.43 3.77 33.46
CA ALA A 54 -11.03 3.51 33.16
C ALA A 54 -10.75 2.00 33.05
N GLU A 55 -11.28 1.20 33.98
CA GLU A 55 -11.19 -0.27 33.94
C GLU A 55 -11.85 -0.83 32.67
N GLN A 56 -13.05 -0.37 32.31
CA GLN A 56 -13.70 -0.77 31.05
C GLN A 56 -12.91 -0.37 29.80
N ASN A 57 -12.31 0.83 29.80
CA ASN A 57 -11.48 1.27 28.68
C ASN A 57 -10.24 0.39 28.52
N LEU A 58 -9.59 0.00 29.62
CA LEU A 58 -8.46 -0.92 29.61
C LEU A 58 -8.86 -2.29 29.06
N ASP A 59 -10.06 -2.80 29.39
CA ASP A 59 -10.58 -4.07 28.87
C ASP A 59 -10.95 -4.00 27.37
N LEU A 60 -11.43 -2.86 26.90
CA LEU A 60 -11.82 -2.66 25.50
C LEU A 60 -10.62 -2.48 24.57
N GLN A 61 -9.55 -1.85 25.05
CA GLN A 61 -8.34 -1.58 24.27
C GLN A 61 -7.74 -2.82 23.55
N PRO A 62 -7.51 -3.98 24.21
CA PRO A 62 -6.95 -5.15 23.53
C PRO A 62 -7.89 -5.71 22.46
N ARG A 63 -9.21 -5.65 22.70
CA ARG A 63 -10.22 -6.10 21.72
C ARG A 63 -10.22 -5.20 20.48
N LEU A 64 -10.10 -3.88 20.68
CA LEU A 64 -10.00 -2.93 19.57
C LEU A 64 -8.72 -3.12 18.78
N GLU A 65 -7.57 -3.29 19.45
CA GLU A 65 -6.30 -3.49 18.76
C GLU A 65 -6.31 -4.81 17.97
N GLN A 66 -6.84 -5.89 18.53
CA GLN A 66 -6.99 -7.17 17.80
C GLN A 66 -7.85 -7.02 16.54
N ARG A 67 -8.97 -6.29 16.64
CA ARG A 67 -9.87 -6.06 15.49
C ARG A 67 -9.21 -5.19 14.43
N LYS A 68 -8.50 -4.14 14.85
CA LYS A 68 -7.72 -3.26 13.98
C LYS A 68 -6.62 -4.05 13.27
N GLU A 69 -5.85 -4.87 13.99
CA GLU A 69 -4.82 -5.72 13.42
C GLU A 69 -5.40 -6.68 12.38
N THR A 70 -6.50 -7.37 12.73
CA THR A 70 -7.19 -8.27 11.79
C THR A 70 -7.63 -7.54 10.53
N LEU A 71 -8.14 -6.32 10.67
CA LEU A 71 -8.58 -5.49 9.55
C LEU A 71 -7.39 -5.09 8.68
N THR A 72 -6.30 -4.60 9.28
CA THR A 72 -5.07 -4.23 8.58
C THR A 72 -4.48 -5.42 7.82
N GLN A 73 -4.45 -6.61 8.43
CA GLN A 73 -3.98 -7.83 7.76
C GLN A 73 -4.85 -8.19 6.55
N ARG A 74 -6.18 -8.06 6.66
CA ARG A 74 -7.09 -8.30 5.52
C ARG A 74 -6.88 -7.31 4.39
N TYR A 75 -6.72 -6.03 4.71
CA TYR A 75 -6.41 -5.01 3.71
C TYR A 75 -5.06 -5.25 3.04
N ALA A 76 -4.03 -5.61 3.81
CA ALA A 76 -2.71 -5.94 3.25
C ALA A 76 -2.78 -7.12 2.27
N ARG A 77 -3.49 -8.21 2.63
CA ARG A 77 -3.70 -9.35 1.73
C ARG A 77 -4.49 -8.98 0.48
N LEU A 78 -5.50 -8.12 0.61
CA LEU A 78 -6.28 -7.65 -0.53
C LEU A 78 -5.40 -6.82 -1.48
N GLN A 79 -4.57 -5.94 -0.93
CA GLN A 79 -3.62 -5.13 -1.68
C GLN A 79 -2.61 -6.01 -2.41
N GLU A 80 -2.00 -6.98 -1.72
CA GLU A 80 -1.06 -7.94 -2.33
C GLU A 80 -1.71 -8.73 -3.47
N ASN A 81 -2.95 -9.20 -3.27
CA ASN A 81 -3.71 -9.88 -4.33
C ASN A 81 -3.98 -8.96 -5.51
N PHE A 82 -4.32 -7.70 -5.27
CA PHE A 82 -4.56 -6.73 -6.33
C PHE A 82 -3.28 -6.46 -7.13
N ASP A 83 -2.17 -6.23 -6.45
CA ASP A 83 -0.86 -5.97 -7.05
C ASP A 83 -0.37 -7.21 -7.83
N CYS A 84 -0.49 -8.41 -7.26
CA CYS A 84 -0.19 -9.67 -7.94
C CYS A 84 -1.07 -9.89 -9.18
N SER A 85 -2.38 -9.60 -9.08
CA SER A 85 -3.29 -9.73 -10.21
C SER A 85 -3.00 -8.71 -11.32
N THR A 86 -2.58 -7.50 -10.95
CA THR A 86 -2.28 -6.41 -11.88
C THR A 86 -0.96 -6.68 -12.59
N THR A 87 0.10 -7.00 -11.85
CA THR A 87 1.41 -7.38 -12.43
C THR A 87 1.30 -8.62 -13.31
N ARG A 88 0.50 -9.62 -12.92
CA ARG A 88 0.21 -10.79 -13.77
C ARG A 88 -0.52 -10.39 -15.06
N LYS A 89 -1.52 -9.51 -14.98
CA LYS A 89 -2.22 -9.03 -16.18
C LYS A 89 -1.29 -8.21 -17.08
N GLU A 90 -0.47 -7.33 -16.53
CA GLU A 90 0.48 -6.52 -17.29
C GLU A 90 1.54 -7.39 -17.97
N SER A 91 2.09 -8.38 -17.28
CA SER A 91 3.06 -9.32 -17.86
C SER A 91 2.43 -10.23 -18.92
N ALA A 92 1.20 -10.72 -18.70
CA ALA A 92 0.47 -11.47 -19.72
C ALA A 92 0.15 -10.62 -20.94
N LEU A 93 -0.27 -9.36 -20.75
CA LEU A 93 -0.54 -8.43 -21.84
C LEU A 93 0.74 -8.09 -22.61
N LYS A 94 1.87 -7.91 -21.93
CA LYS A 94 3.18 -7.72 -22.58
C LYS A 94 3.57 -8.95 -23.39
N ALA A 95 3.46 -10.15 -22.84
CA ALA A 95 3.77 -11.38 -23.57
C ALA A 95 2.86 -11.55 -24.81
N ASP A 96 1.56 -11.28 -24.67
CA ASP A 96 0.62 -11.33 -25.80
C ASP A 96 0.93 -10.24 -26.82
N THR A 97 1.29 -9.03 -26.38
CA THR A 97 1.73 -7.94 -27.26
C THR A 97 3.05 -8.27 -27.94
N ASP A 98 4.01 -8.93 -27.29
CA ASP A 98 5.27 -9.34 -27.91
C ASP A 98 5.06 -10.48 -28.93
N HIS A 99 4.06 -11.35 -28.69
CA HIS A 99 3.65 -12.39 -29.63
C HIS A 99 2.82 -11.86 -30.81
N THR A 100 1.96 -10.87 -30.58
CA THR A 100 1.03 -10.33 -31.60
C THR A 100 1.55 -9.06 -32.28
N SER A 101 2.48 -8.34 -31.66
CA SER A 101 3.25 -7.29 -32.33
C SER A 101 4.08 -8.01 -33.38
N GLY A 102 3.65 -7.90 -34.63
CA GLY A 102 4.29 -8.50 -35.78
C GLY A 102 5.75 -8.09 -35.96
N ASN A 103 6.36 -7.34 -35.05
CA ASN A 103 7.78 -7.02 -35.01
C ASN A 103 8.63 -8.30 -34.96
N THR A 104 8.34 -9.25 -34.07
CA THR A 104 9.11 -10.52 -34.03
C THR A 104 8.95 -11.33 -35.32
N SER A 105 7.73 -11.38 -35.87
CA SER A 105 7.46 -12.03 -37.16
C SER A 105 8.12 -11.31 -38.34
N LEU A 106 8.19 -9.98 -38.33
CA LEU A 106 8.79 -9.15 -39.37
C LEU A 106 10.31 -9.25 -39.32
N ASP A 107 10.90 -9.23 -38.13
CA ASP A 107 12.33 -9.40 -37.91
C ASP A 107 12.79 -10.78 -38.38
N ILE A 108 12.00 -11.84 -38.10
CA ILE A 108 12.26 -13.19 -38.61
C ILE A 108 12.16 -13.22 -40.14
N LEU A 109 11.11 -12.62 -40.72
CA LEU A 109 10.93 -12.57 -42.18
C LEU A 109 12.08 -11.82 -42.86
N LEU A 110 12.53 -10.71 -42.28
CA LEU A 110 13.66 -9.94 -42.77
C LEU A 110 14.96 -10.74 -42.70
N ALA A 111 15.22 -11.44 -41.59
CA ALA A 111 16.38 -12.30 -41.46
C ALA A 111 16.37 -13.45 -42.49
N LEU A 112 15.20 -14.07 -42.72
CA LEU A 112 15.05 -15.11 -43.75
C LEU A 112 15.28 -14.55 -45.16
N LEU A 113 14.74 -13.36 -45.45
CA LEU A 113 14.91 -12.70 -46.74
C LEU A 113 16.38 -12.33 -46.99
N GLN A 114 17.07 -11.82 -45.97
CA GLN A 114 18.50 -11.51 -46.02
C GLN A 114 19.33 -12.77 -46.24
N ALA A 115 19.01 -13.87 -45.56
CA ALA A 115 19.69 -15.14 -45.74
C ALA A 115 19.51 -15.70 -47.16
N GLU A 116 18.30 -15.66 -47.72
CA GLU A 116 18.07 -16.12 -49.10
C GLU A 116 18.73 -15.17 -50.11
N GLY A 117 18.73 -13.85 -49.86
CA GLY A 117 19.47 -12.89 -50.68
C GLY A 117 20.97 -13.18 -50.71
N ALA A 118 21.59 -13.38 -49.55
CA ALA A 118 23.00 -13.73 -49.43
C ALA A 118 23.31 -15.08 -50.12
N LYS A 119 22.42 -16.06 -50.00
CA LYS A 119 22.56 -17.35 -50.69
C LYS A 119 22.49 -17.20 -52.22
N ILE A 120 21.59 -16.37 -52.73
CA ILE A 120 21.52 -16.09 -54.18
C ILE A 120 22.79 -15.38 -54.64
N GLU A 121 23.28 -14.40 -53.88
CA GLU A 121 24.53 -13.70 -54.17
C GLU A 121 25.71 -14.69 -54.22
N GLU A 122 25.84 -15.57 -53.23
CA GLU A 122 26.87 -16.62 -53.19
C GLU A 122 26.74 -17.61 -54.36
N GLU A 123 25.53 -18.08 -54.67
CA GLU A 123 25.28 -18.95 -55.83
C GLU A 123 25.66 -18.27 -57.15
N THR A 124 25.42 -16.96 -57.27
CA THR A 124 25.81 -16.20 -58.46
C THR A 124 27.31 -15.94 -58.55
N GLU A 125 27.99 -15.73 -57.43
CA GLU A 125 29.45 -15.56 -57.36
C GLU A 125 30.15 -16.88 -57.73
N ASN A 126 29.75 -17.99 -57.10
CA ASN A 126 30.26 -19.33 -57.44
C ASN A 126 30.05 -19.68 -58.93
N MET A 127 28.92 -19.25 -59.49
CA MET A 127 28.62 -19.46 -60.90
C MET A 127 29.50 -18.60 -61.82
N ALA A 128 29.83 -17.37 -61.40
CA ALA A 128 30.77 -16.51 -62.10
C ALA A 128 32.19 -17.11 -62.08
N ASP A 129 32.62 -17.66 -60.94
CA ASP A 129 33.91 -18.34 -60.81
C ASP A 129 34.00 -19.58 -61.72
N CYS A 130 33.00 -20.47 -61.68
CA CYS A 130 32.91 -21.62 -62.59
C CYS A 130 32.93 -21.23 -64.08
N PHE A 131 32.41 -20.05 -64.42
CA PHE A 131 32.46 -19.52 -65.79
C PHE A 131 33.87 -19.04 -66.16
N LEU A 132 34.57 -18.35 -65.26
CA LEU A 132 35.95 -17.88 -65.47
C LEU A 132 36.95 -19.03 -65.56
N ASP A 133 36.73 -20.11 -64.81
CA ASP A 133 37.56 -21.32 -64.85
C ASP A 133 37.29 -22.20 -66.10
N GLY A 134 36.27 -21.87 -66.89
CA GLY A 134 35.93 -22.57 -68.14
C GLY A 134 35.08 -23.83 -67.95
N ASP A 135 34.64 -24.10 -66.72
CA ASP A 135 33.83 -25.28 -66.35
C ASP A 135 32.35 -25.14 -66.76
N MET A 136 31.94 -23.97 -67.28
CA MET A 136 30.57 -23.71 -67.74
C MET A 136 30.53 -22.97 -69.10
N PRO A 137 29.75 -23.45 -70.10
CA PRO A 137 29.61 -22.76 -71.38
C PRO A 137 28.76 -21.48 -71.28
N LEU A 138 29.17 -20.44 -72.03
CA LEU A 138 28.57 -19.09 -72.09
C LEU A 138 27.03 -19.05 -72.16
N ASP A 139 26.42 -19.93 -72.96
CA ASP A 139 24.96 -19.95 -73.15
C ASP A 139 24.21 -20.46 -71.90
N SER A 140 24.82 -21.42 -71.20
CA SER A 140 24.28 -21.94 -69.94
C SER A 140 24.46 -20.96 -68.78
N SER A 141 25.54 -20.17 -68.79
CA SER A 141 25.76 -19.16 -67.75
C SER A 141 24.81 -17.97 -67.90
N SER A 142 24.57 -17.52 -69.13
CA SER A 142 23.64 -16.42 -69.46
C SER A 142 22.18 -16.74 -69.13
N THR A 143 21.74 -17.98 -69.34
CA THR A 143 20.35 -18.40 -69.07
C THR A 143 20.08 -18.60 -67.58
N ARG A 144 21.03 -19.14 -66.81
CA ARG A 144 20.84 -19.42 -65.38
C ARG A 144 21.06 -18.19 -64.48
N THR A 145 22.02 -17.31 -64.79
CA THR A 145 22.15 -16.01 -64.09
C THR A 145 20.91 -15.13 -64.26
N ARG A 146 20.28 -15.17 -65.45
CA ARG A 146 19.00 -14.50 -65.69
C ARG A 146 17.86 -15.09 -64.84
N ALA A 147 17.90 -16.39 -64.56
CA ALA A 147 16.90 -17.06 -63.73
C ALA A 147 17.07 -16.76 -62.23
N THR A 148 18.31 -16.63 -61.74
CA THR A 148 18.60 -16.30 -60.33
C THR A 148 18.56 -14.80 -60.03
N GLY A 149 18.90 -13.94 -60.99
CA GLY A 149 18.92 -12.48 -60.86
C GLY A 149 17.61 -11.75 -61.13
N SER A 150 16.50 -12.45 -61.42
CA SER A 150 15.20 -11.82 -61.70
C SER A 150 14.47 -11.39 -60.41
N TRP A 151 15.04 -10.42 -59.69
CA TRP A 151 14.28 -9.61 -58.73
C TRP A 151 13.50 -8.52 -59.50
N PRO A 152 12.25 -8.20 -59.14
CA PRO A 152 11.56 -7.06 -59.72
C PRO A 152 12.35 -5.81 -59.37
N THR A 153 12.72 -5.03 -60.38
CA THR A 153 13.36 -3.74 -60.23
C THR A 153 12.67 -2.93 -59.12
N CYS A 154 13.35 -2.73 -57.98
CA CYS A 154 13.01 -1.66 -57.05
C CYS A 154 13.23 -0.34 -57.78
N GLY A 155 12.19 0.12 -58.47
CA GLY A 155 12.12 1.44 -59.05
C GLY A 155 11.52 2.42 -58.05
N GLY A 156 12.32 3.42 -57.68
CA GLY A 156 11.93 4.81 -57.37
C GLY A 156 10.89 5.04 -56.28
#